data_AF-A0A7J3TUT4-F1
#
_entry.id   AF-A0A7J3TUT4-F1
#
_cell.length_a   1.000
_cell.length_b   1.000
_cell.length_c   1.000
_cell.angle_alpha   90.00
_cell.angle_beta   90.00
_cell.angle_gamma   90.00
#
_symmetry.space_group_name_H-M   'P 1'
#
loop_
_entity.id
_entity.type
_entity.pdbx_description
1 polymer ?
#
loop_
_entity_poly.entity_id
_entity_poly.type
_entity_poly.pdbx_seq_one_letter_code
_entity_poly.pdbx_strand_id
1 'polypeptide(L)'
;MRYFSAKAKEIKASLLIVVFMPSLDIAMPTTLLTVVVATLFLNERVEPKLKATFEDREFRTRDVVLLVGMVAIVVSVIAYTSLLNPGQFFQNFLLTIFLFSYSVLLFTFAHIFSKMQKKKAQLLSLGYAIASMTAAATSFLEPLADSWTFYRAGAFFGLAAFSFCAIILAQKKADQKERLYLSIQPPAFFVLLFIFYNLLYAGKAQVWDPILMDIYGIAFAVLIILYLGSMFTWKTAVIFAVLLTVVDIILVLGTRTMIEAANRFTGTGLPVLVYLPNIPLIPVPPDYQFRSFFGFHDNGLGLGDFFFAGVIAIQTLKRFDKKTAYISVVAMMTSFAVFLAFMRELVNLLEPLIGTGIAGFPGTLMIICGWLVVVALKLFYERRNKNNKISRV
;
A
#
# COMPACT_ATOMS: atom_id res chain seq x y z
N MET A 1 -43.77 38.16 5.24
CA MET A 1 -42.97 37.91 4.01
C MET A 1 -41.46 38.02 4.18
N ARG A 2 -40.89 38.95 4.97
CA ARG A 2 -39.41 39.05 5.15
C ARG A 2 -38.75 37.84 5.85
N TYR A 3 -39.46 37.14 6.74
CA TYR A 3 -38.93 35.97 7.45
C TYR A 3 -38.75 34.73 6.55
N PHE A 4 -39.62 34.54 5.55
CA PHE A 4 -39.50 33.44 4.58
C PHE A 4 -38.38 33.67 3.57
N SER A 5 -38.10 34.93 3.21
CA SER A 5 -37.01 35.28 2.30
C SER A 5 -35.62 35.05 2.91
N ALA A 6 -35.46 35.26 4.22
CA ALA A 6 -34.19 34.99 4.91
C ALA A 6 -33.92 33.49 5.02
N LYS A 7 -34.95 32.71 5.40
CA LYS A 7 -34.85 31.25 5.53
C LYS A 7 -34.63 30.55 4.18
N ALA A 8 -35.22 31.05 3.09
CA ALA A 8 -34.95 30.54 1.75
C ALA A 8 -33.52 30.85 1.25
N LYS A 9 -32.93 31.96 1.71
CA LYS A 9 -31.54 32.35 1.38
C LYS A 9 -30.52 31.56 2.21
N GLU A 10 -30.83 31.30 3.48
CA GLU A 10 -30.10 30.35 4.33
C GLU A 10 -30.19 28.93 3.78
N ILE A 11 -31.38 28.44 3.43
CA ILE A 11 -31.53 27.09 2.84
C ILE A 11 -30.78 27.01 1.52
N LYS A 12 -30.82 28.02 0.64
CA LYS A 12 -29.98 28.04 -0.57
C LYS A 12 -28.49 28.09 -0.26
N ALA A 13 -28.05 28.82 0.77
CA ALA A 13 -26.63 28.88 1.16
C ALA A 13 -26.16 27.57 1.78
N SER A 14 -26.97 26.93 2.64
CA SER A 14 -26.71 25.60 3.20
C SER A 14 -26.74 24.52 2.14
N LEU A 15 -27.67 24.60 1.16
CA LEU A 15 -27.71 23.68 0.02
C LEU A 15 -26.52 23.92 -0.92
N LEU A 16 -26.10 25.17 -1.13
CA LEU A 16 -24.90 25.50 -1.91
C LEU A 16 -23.63 25.02 -1.20
N ILE A 17 -23.53 25.16 0.12
CA ILE A 17 -22.40 24.67 0.92
C ILE A 17 -22.36 23.14 0.94
N VAL A 18 -23.51 22.46 1.02
CA VAL A 18 -23.59 21.00 0.98
C VAL A 18 -23.35 20.45 -0.45
N VAL A 19 -23.69 21.20 -1.49
CA VAL A 19 -23.39 20.84 -2.89
C VAL A 19 -21.92 21.11 -3.26
N PHE A 20 -21.27 22.09 -2.61
CA PHE A 20 -19.86 22.44 -2.77
C PHE A 20 -18.97 22.01 -1.60
N MET A 21 -19.36 21.02 -0.80
CA MET A 21 -18.39 20.38 0.07
C MET A 21 -17.56 19.44 -0.82
N PRO A 22 -16.31 19.81 -1.18
CA PRO A 22 -15.39 18.80 -1.69
C PRO A 22 -15.42 17.65 -0.69
N SER A 23 -15.50 16.42 -1.18
CA SER A 23 -15.22 15.22 -0.40
C SER A 23 -13.72 15.24 -0.08
N LEU A 24 -13.32 16.20 0.75
CA LEU A 24 -11.94 16.46 1.10
C LEU A 24 -11.52 15.33 2.04
N ASP A 25 -10.89 14.31 1.48
CA ASP A 25 -10.27 13.24 2.25
C ASP A 25 -8.77 13.53 2.40
N ILE A 26 -8.39 13.84 3.63
CA ILE A 26 -6.99 14.09 3.99
C ILE A 26 -6.27 12.77 4.35
N ALA A 27 -6.99 11.71 4.71
CA ALA A 27 -6.41 10.45 5.17
C ALA A 27 -5.62 9.73 4.07
N MET A 28 -6.19 9.58 2.87
CA MET A 28 -5.48 8.90 1.77
C MET A 28 -4.20 9.64 1.32
N PRO A 29 -4.20 10.96 1.03
CA PRO A 29 -2.99 11.69 0.68
C PRO A 29 -1.92 11.68 1.78
N THR A 30 -2.32 11.76 3.05
CA THR A 30 -1.37 11.76 4.17
C THR A 30 -0.77 10.38 4.43
N THR A 31 -1.54 9.30 4.23
CA THR A 31 -1.00 7.95 4.27
C THR A 31 -0.03 7.71 3.11
N LEU A 32 -0.36 8.14 1.89
CA LEU A 32 0.56 8.10 0.75
C LEU A 32 1.88 8.82 1.07
N LEU A 33 1.79 10.04 1.58
CA LEU A 33 2.95 10.82 2.03
C LEU A 33 3.77 10.05 3.08
N THR A 34 3.12 9.51 4.10
CA THR A 34 3.77 8.80 5.20
C THR A 34 4.51 7.56 4.70
N VAL A 35 3.86 6.74 3.88
CA VAL A 35 4.45 5.52 3.30
C VAL A 35 5.66 5.85 2.42
N VAL A 36 5.53 6.86 1.55
CA VAL A 36 6.63 7.24 0.64
C VAL A 36 7.78 7.87 1.41
N VAL A 37 7.52 8.73 2.40
CA VAL A 37 8.56 9.31 3.27
C VAL A 37 9.28 8.25 4.09
N ALA A 38 8.53 7.31 4.69
CA ALA A 38 9.10 6.18 5.42
C ALA A 38 10.00 5.34 4.49
N THR A 39 9.55 5.11 3.27
CA THR A 39 10.33 4.38 2.26
C THR A 39 11.61 5.13 1.87
N LEU A 40 11.56 6.44 1.60
CA LEU A 40 12.76 7.24 1.32
C LEU A 40 13.77 7.19 2.48
N PHE A 41 13.28 7.28 3.72
CA PHE A 41 14.11 7.21 4.91
C PHE A 41 14.75 5.82 5.09
N LEU A 42 14.00 4.75 4.84
CA LEU A 42 14.50 3.38 4.92
C LEU A 42 15.45 3.04 3.76
N ASN A 43 15.22 3.59 2.57
CA ASN A 43 16.03 3.29 1.38
C ASN A 43 17.52 3.59 1.60
N GLU A 44 17.86 4.71 2.26
CA GLU A 44 19.25 5.07 2.58
C GLU A 44 20.00 3.97 3.37
N ARG A 45 19.28 3.17 4.17
CA ARG A 45 19.85 2.10 5.00
C ARG A 45 19.80 0.72 4.35
N VAL A 46 18.83 0.52 3.46
CA VAL A 46 18.49 -0.78 2.89
C VAL A 46 19.15 -0.99 1.54
N GLU A 47 19.23 0.04 0.71
CA GLU A 47 19.74 -0.05 -0.66
C GLU A 47 21.14 -0.67 -0.74
N PRO A 48 22.15 -0.26 0.08
CA PRO A 48 23.48 -0.87 0.00
C PRO A 48 23.46 -2.37 0.31
N LYS A 49 22.54 -2.81 1.17
CA LYS A 49 22.41 -4.22 1.54
C LYS A 49 21.67 -5.01 0.47
N LEU A 50 20.63 -4.42 -0.14
CA LEU A 50 19.93 -5.04 -1.27
C LEU A 50 20.87 -5.24 -2.45
N LYS A 51 21.66 -4.22 -2.79
CA LYS A 51 22.66 -4.28 -3.87
C LYS A 51 23.69 -5.38 -3.66
N ALA A 52 24.22 -5.50 -2.45
CA ALA A 52 25.16 -6.56 -2.09
C ALA A 52 24.55 -7.98 -2.19
N THR A 53 23.26 -8.13 -1.90
CA THR A 53 22.56 -9.43 -1.99
C THR A 53 22.14 -9.77 -3.42
N PHE A 54 21.84 -8.78 -4.26
CA PHE A 54 21.25 -8.96 -5.60
C PHE A 54 22.23 -8.65 -6.75
N GLU A 55 23.53 -8.62 -6.49
CA GLU A 55 24.58 -8.43 -7.51
C GLU A 55 24.36 -7.20 -8.41
N ASP A 56 23.86 -6.10 -7.84
CA ASP A 56 23.54 -4.86 -8.58
C ASP A 56 22.63 -5.09 -9.82
N ARG A 57 21.74 -6.08 -9.78
CA ARG A 57 20.78 -6.30 -10.89
C ARG A 57 19.82 -5.13 -11.03
N GLU A 58 19.98 -4.39 -12.12
CA GLU A 58 19.06 -3.34 -12.54
C GLU A 58 18.11 -3.82 -13.65
N PHE A 59 16.87 -3.31 -13.64
CA PHE A 59 15.91 -3.58 -14.69
C PHE A 59 16.34 -2.92 -16.00
N ARG A 60 16.28 -3.69 -17.08
CA ARG A 60 16.35 -3.18 -18.45
C ARG A 60 14.97 -2.71 -18.89
N THR A 61 14.92 -1.90 -19.95
CA THR A 61 13.64 -1.43 -20.51
C THR A 61 12.69 -2.58 -20.86
N ARG A 62 13.21 -3.69 -21.40
CA ARG A 62 12.41 -4.89 -21.69
C ARG A 62 11.74 -5.45 -20.45
N ASP A 63 12.46 -5.50 -19.33
CA ASP A 63 11.95 -6.09 -18.09
C ASP A 63 10.82 -5.23 -17.51
N VAL A 64 10.92 -3.90 -17.64
CA VAL A 64 9.84 -2.97 -17.26
C VAL A 64 8.61 -3.10 -18.14
N VAL A 65 8.79 -3.20 -19.46
CA VAL A 65 7.66 -3.40 -20.39
C VAL A 65 6.96 -4.73 -20.08
N LEU A 66 7.73 -5.79 -19.83
CA LEU A 66 7.19 -7.09 -19.42
C LEU A 66 6.47 -7.01 -18.07
N LEU A 67 7.02 -6.29 -17.09
CA LEU A 67 6.39 -6.09 -15.79
C LEU A 67 5.03 -5.41 -15.92
N VAL A 68 4.96 -4.28 -16.64
CA VAL A 68 3.70 -3.55 -16.85
C VAL A 68 2.70 -4.39 -17.63
N GLY A 69 3.16 -5.10 -18.68
CA GLY A 69 2.33 -6.03 -19.44
C GLY A 69 1.75 -7.14 -18.56
N MET A 70 2.57 -7.74 -17.69
CA MET A 70 2.11 -8.78 -16.75
C MET A 70 1.11 -8.23 -15.72
N VAL A 71 1.32 -7.01 -15.19
CA VAL A 71 0.36 -6.36 -14.29
C VAL A 71 -0.99 -6.16 -15.00
N ALA A 72 -0.98 -5.65 -16.24
CA ALA A 72 -2.19 -5.46 -17.03
C ALA A 72 -2.92 -6.80 -17.30
N ILE A 73 -2.18 -7.85 -17.66
CA ILE A 73 -2.72 -9.20 -17.88
C ILE A 73 -3.34 -9.74 -16.59
N VAL A 74 -2.62 -9.68 -15.47
CA VAL A 74 -3.10 -10.19 -14.18
C VAL A 74 -4.37 -9.46 -13.76
N VAL A 75 -4.41 -8.12 -13.82
CA VAL A 75 -5.61 -7.32 -13.52
C VAL A 75 -6.78 -7.69 -14.44
N SER A 76 -6.52 -7.87 -15.74
CA SER A 76 -7.54 -8.28 -16.71
C SER A 76 -8.07 -9.68 -16.44
N VAL A 77 -7.19 -10.64 -16.10
CA VAL A 77 -7.57 -12.00 -15.72
C VAL A 77 -8.43 -11.98 -14.46
N ILE A 78 -8.08 -11.18 -13.46
CA ILE A 78 -8.86 -11.03 -12.22
C ILE A 78 -10.24 -10.43 -12.52
N ALA A 79 -10.30 -9.39 -13.36
CA ALA A 79 -11.58 -8.78 -13.74
C ALA A 79 -12.45 -9.76 -14.53
N TYR A 80 -11.89 -10.47 -15.51
CA TYR A 80 -12.64 -11.40 -16.33
C TYR A 80 -13.12 -12.63 -15.53
N THR A 81 -12.28 -13.17 -14.65
CA THR A 81 -12.68 -14.24 -13.73
C THR A 81 -13.72 -13.75 -12.73
N SER A 82 -13.72 -12.48 -12.33
CA SER A 82 -14.83 -11.89 -11.55
C SER A 82 -16.18 -11.97 -12.28
N LEU A 83 -16.19 -11.77 -13.61
CA LEU A 83 -17.40 -11.89 -14.43
C LEU A 83 -17.89 -13.34 -14.53
N LEU A 84 -16.97 -14.30 -14.69
CA LEU A 84 -17.31 -15.72 -14.81
C LEU A 84 -17.71 -16.39 -13.48
N ASN A 85 -17.44 -15.73 -12.35
CA ASN A 85 -17.74 -16.20 -10.99
C ASN A 85 -17.38 -17.68 -10.73
N PRO A 86 -16.10 -18.11 -10.92
CA PRO A 86 -15.67 -19.50 -10.81
C PRO A 86 -15.70 -20.08 -9.37
N GLY A 87 -16.45 -19.45 -8.46
CA GLY A 87 -16.56 -19.85 -7.05
C GLY A 87 -15.29 -19.55 -6.25
N GLN A 88 -15.14 -20.24 -5.10
CA GLN A 88 -14.09 -20.02 -4.11
C GLN A 88 -12.69 -20.43 -4.60
N PHE A 89 -12.58 -21.25 -5.65
CA PHE A 89 -11.30 -21.80 -6.10
C PHE A 89 -10.31 -20.71 -6.56
N PHE A 90 -10.77 -19.80 -7.42
CA PHE A 90 -9.90 -18.73 -7.94
C PHE A 90 -9.45 -17.75 -6.84
N GLN A 91 -10.35 -17.45 -5.90
CA GLN A 91 -10.04 -16.60 -4.74
C GLN A 91 -8.94 -17.25 -3.89
N ASN A 92 -9.07 -18.54 -3.57
CA ASN A 92 -8.07 -19.29 -2.79
C ASN A 92 -6.72 -19.38 -3.50
N PHE A 93 -6.71 -19.45 -4.83
CA PHE A 93 -5.47 -19.46 -5.60
C PHE A 93 -4.73 -18.12 -5.53
N LEU A 94 -5.42 -17.00 -5.76
CA LEU A 94 -4.85 -15.66 -5.61
C LEU A 94 -4.36 -15.42 -4.18
N LEU A 95 -5.14 -15.86 -3.19
CA LEU A 95 -4.78 -15.83 -1.78
C LEU A 95 -3.45 -16.53 -1.53
N THR A 96 -3.28 -17.74 -2.06
CA THR A 96 -2.07 -18.53 -1.90
C THR A 96 -0.86 -17.85 -2.52
N ILE A 97 -0.99 -17.32 -3.74
CA ILE A 97 0.09 -16.56 -4.40
C ILE A 97 0.47 -15.34 -3.57
N PHE A 98 -0.52 -14.60 -3.09
CA PHE A 98 -0.30 -13.40 -2.29
C PHE A 98 0.42 -13.74 -0.97
N LEU A 99 -0.08 -14.74 -0.22
CA LEU A 99 0.53 -15.19 1.02
C LEU A 99 1.97 -15.66 0.82
N PHE A 100 2.22 -16.39 -0.27
CA PHE A 100 3.55 -16.85 -0.63
C PHE A 100 4.48 -15.67 -0.92
N SER A 101 4.06 -14.74 -1.80
CA SER A 101 4.83 -13.56 -2.15
C SER A 101 5.12 -12.69 -0.92
N TYR A 102 4.13 -12.48 -0.07
CA TYR A 102 4.28 -11.71 1.16
C TYR A 102 5.25 -12.37 2.15
N SER A 103 5.11 -13.68 2.35
CA SER A 103 5.99 -14.45 3.23
C SER A 103 7.44 -14.43 2.76
N VAL A 104 7.67 -14.58 1.45
CA VAL A 104 9.01 -14.51 0.85
C VAL A 104 9.60 -13.11 1.02
N LEU A 105 8.81 -12.05 0.85
CA LEU A 105 9.26 -10.68 1.02
C LEU A 105 9.64 -10.40 2.48
N LEU A 106 8.78 -10.75 3.43
CA LEU A 106 9.06 -10.64 4.86
C LEU A 106 10.32 -11.40 5.25
N PHE A 107 10.46 -12.64 4.78
CA PHE A 107 11.65 -13.45 5.02
C PHE A 107 12.90 -12.77 4.46
N THR A 108 12.85 -12.30 3.22
CA THR A 108 13.99 -11.65 2.55
C THR A 108 14.45 -10.41 3.30
N PHE A 109 13.53 -9.54 3.71
CA PHE A 109 13.89 -8.34 4.47
C PHE A 109 14.39 -8.70 5.88
N ALA A 110 13.73 -9.61 6.58
CA ALA A 110 14.19 -10.06 7.88
C ALA A 110 15.58 -10.72 7.80
N HIS A 111 15.88 -11.39 6.70
CA HIS A 111 17.20 -11.95 6.41
C HIS A 111 18.24 -10.87 6.13
N ILE A 112 17.94 -9.87 5.30
CA ILE A 112 18.81 -8.72 5.03
C ILE A 112 19.11 -7.94 6.33
N PHE A 113 18.11 -7.82 7.20
CA PHE A 113 18.26 -7.18 8.51
C PHE A 113 18.81 -8.11 9.59
N SER A 114 19.02 -9.40 9.31
CA SER A 114 19.50 -10.36 10.32
C SER A 114 20.91 -10.03 10.85
N LYS A 115 21.70 -9.27 10.09
CA LYS A 115 23.02 -8.69 10.47
C LYS A 115 22.91 -7.53 11.48
N MET A 116 21.78 -7.39 12.15
CA MET A 116 21.55 -6.38 13.18
C MET A 116 22.36 -6.63 14.45
N GLN A 117 22.62 -5.57 15.21
CA GLN A 117 23.22 -5.64 16.55
C GLN A 117 22.46 -6.64 17.43
N LYS A 118 23.19 -7.40 18.26
CA LYS A 118 22.65 -8.44 19.14
C LYS A 118 21.40 -7.98 19.92
N LYS A 119 21.44 -6.77 20.50
CA LYS A 119 20.30 -6.18 21.23
C LYS A 119 19.06 -6.00 20.36
N LYS A 120 19.21 -5.57 19.10
CA LYS A 120 18.08 -5.35 18.17
C LYS A 120 17.45 -6.67 17.73
N ALA A 121 18.28 -7.68 17.45
CA ALA A 121 17.79 -9.02 17.12
C ALA A 121 17.03 -9.66 18.29
N GLN A 122 17.53 -9.48 19.52
CA GLN A 122 16.83 -9.92 20.72
C GLN A 122 15.51 -9.18 20.93
N LEU A 123 15.49 -7.87 20.73
CA LEU A 123 14.27 -7.06 20.82
C LEU A 123 13.22 -7.48 19.79
N LEU A 124 13.64 -7.74 18.55
CA LEU A 124 12.74 -8.22 17.49
C LEU A 124 12.13 -9.57 17.86
N SER A 125 12.97 -10.52 18.28
CA SER A 125 12.53 -11.85 18.70
C SER A 125 11.64 -11.80 19.94
N LEU A 126 11.92 -10.90 20.89
CA LEU A 126 11.07 -10.65 22.05
C LEU A 126 9.72 -10.08 21.64
N GLY A 127 9.69 -9.15 20.67
CA GLY A 127 8.46 -8.62 20.10
C GLY A 127 7.57 -9.72 19.52
N TYR A 128 8.14 -10.62 18.72
CA TYR A 128 7.39 -11.78 18.19
C TYR A 128 6.98 -12.77 19.28
N ALA A 129 7.80 -12.98 20.31
CA ALA A 129 7.43 -13.83 21.44
C ALA A 129 6.20 -13.27 22.18
N ILE A 130 6.22 -11.98 22.52
CA ILE A 130 5.10 -11.29 23.19
C ILE A 130 3.86 -11.31 22.30
N ALA A 131 3.98 -10.91 21.03
CA ALA A 131 2.85 -10.89 20.10
C ALA A 131 2.22 -12.28 19.92
N SER A 132 3.04 -13.33 19.84
CA SER A 132 2.57 -14.72 19.76
C SER A 132 1.90 -15.15 21.06
N MET A 133 2.43 -14.79 22.23
CA MET A 133 1.77 -15.07 23.52
C MET A 133 0.42 -14.37 23.62
N THR A 134 0.31 -13.12 23.17
CA THR A 134 -0.96 -12.39 23.16
C THR A 134 -1.97 -13.04 22.22
N ALA A 135 -1.57 -13.45 21.01
CA ALA A 135 -2.43 -14.21 20.10
C ALA A 135 -2.87 -15.56 20.69
N ALA A 136 -1.96 -16.28 21.36
CA ALA A 136 -2.30 -17.52 22.05
C ALA A 136 -3.29 -17.29 23.20
N ALA A 137 -3.11 -16.26 24.02
CA ALA A 137 -3.99 -15.96 25.14
C ALA A 137 -5.39 -15.50 24.67
N THR A 138 -5.44 -14.61 23.68
CA THR A 138 -6.71 -14.14 23.10
C THR A 138 -7.52 -15.26 22.43
N SER A 139 -6.86 -16.34 22.04
CA SER A 139 -7.53 -17.53 21.51
C SER A 139 -8.49 -18.18 22.50
N PHE A 140 -8.32 -17.98 23.81
CA PHE A 140 -9.20 -18.55 24.84
C PHE A 140 -10.36 -17.63 25.24
N LEU A 141 -10.42 -16.41 24.69
CA LEU A 141 -11.46 -15.44 25.02
C LEU A 141 -12.63 -15.57 24.04
N GLU A 142 -13.86 -15.45 24.52
CA GLU A 142 -15.03 -15.31 23.64
C GLU A 142 -14.95 -13.98 22.87
N PRO A 143 -15.38 -13.93 21.59
CA PRO A 143 -16.04 -14.99 20.81
C PRO A 143 -15.07 -15.94 20.07
N LEU A 144 -13.76 -15.86 20.36
CA LEU A 144 -12.73 -16.66 19.69
C LEU A 144 -12.58 -18.07 20.30
N ALA A 145 -13.24 -18.40 21.40
CA ALA A 145 -13.20 -19.74 21.98
C ALA A 145 -14.08 -20.72 21.17
N ASP A 146 -13.45 -21.58 20.36
CA ASP A 146 -14.09 -22.57 19.49
C ASP A 146 -13.35 -23.93 19.46
N SER A 147 -13.79 -24.87 18.61
CA SER A 147 -13.17 -26.19 18.45
C SER A 147 -11.70 -26.13 18.01
N TRP A 148 -11.28 -25.05 17.36
CA TRP A 148 -9.89 -24.84 16.91
C TRP A 148 -9.00 -24.16 17.95
N THR A 149 -9.54 -23.78 19.12
CA THR A 149 -8.82 -23.04 20.17
C THR A 149 -7.50 -23.67 20.56
N PHE A 150 -7.49 -24.98 20.83
CA PHE A 150 -6.28 -25.68 21.27
C PHE A 150 -5.20 -25.71 20.18
N TYR A 151 -5.58 -25.90 18.92
CA TYR A 151 -4.63 -25.88 17.80
C TYR A 151 -4.06 -24.47 17.59
N ARG A 152 -4.92 -23.45 17.66
CA ARG A 152 -4.53 -22.04 17.52
C ARG A 152 -3.58 -21.62 18.64
N ALA A 153 -3.99 -21.82 19.89
CA ALA A 153 -3.17 -21.51 21.05
C ALA A 153 -1.85 -22.29 21.04
N GLY A 154 -1.89 -23.59 20.71
CA GLY A 154 -0.71 -24.43 20.59
C GLY A 154 0.29 -23.93 19.54
N ALA A 155 -0.20 -23.52 18.36
CA ALA A 155 0.65 -22.97 17.30
C ALA A 155 1.32 -21.66 17.72
N PHE A 156 0.57 -20.73 18.34
CA PHE A 156 1.12 -19.46 18.80
C PHE A 156 2.03 -19.60 20.02
N PHE A 157 1.73 -20.49 20.97
CA PHE A 157 2.66 -20.81 22.06
C PHE A 157 3.93 -21.48 21.52
N GLY A 158 3.81 -22.34 20.50
CA GLY A 158 4.96 -22.91 19.80
C GLY A 158 5.85 -21.84 19.18
N LEU A 159 5.26 -20.86 18.49
CA LEU A 159 6.02 -19.74 17.91
C LEU A 159 6.64 -18.83 19.00
N ALA A 160 5.94 -18.61 20.10
CA ALA A 160 6.46 -17.88 21.25
C ALA A 160 7.68 -18.60 21.85
N ALA A 161 7.56 -19.91 22.09
CA ALA A 161 8.66 -20.74 22.59
C ALA A 161 9.85 -20.73 21.64
N PHE A 162 9.62 -20.89 20.33
CA PHE A 162 10.66 -20.75 19.30
C PHE A 162 11.36 -19.38 19.37
N SER A 163 10.59 -18.30 19.56
CA SER A 163 11.12 -16.94 19.66
C SER A 163 11.93 -16.71 20.95
N PHE A 164 11.55 -17.33 22.08
CA PHE A 164 12.39 -17.33 23.28
C PHE A 164 13.68 -18.14 23.09
N CYS A 165 13.59 -19.33 22.46
CA CYS A 165 14.77 -20.11 22.12
C CYS A 165 15.73 -19.32 21.21
N ALA A 166 15.21 -18.57 20.24
CA ALA A 166 16.00 -17.69 19.39
C ALA A 166 16.75 -16.59 20.19
N ILE A 167 16.15 -16.04 21.25
CA ILE A 167 16.82 -15.08 22.15
C ILE A 167 17.98 -15.75 22.89
N ILE A 168 17.76 -16.94 23.44
CA ILE A 168 18.78 -17.71 24.17
C ILE A 168 19.94 -18.10 23.23
N LEU A 169 19.62 -18.57 22.02
CA LEU A 169 20.61 -18.88 20.99
C LEU A 169 21.42 -17.65 20.58
N ALA A 170 20.76 -16.49 20.44
CA ALA A 170 21.42 -15.22 20.16
C ALA A 170 22.34 -14.78 21.31
N GLN A 171 22.07 -15.19 22.55
CA GLN A 171 22.97 -14.93 23.68
C GLN A 171 24.24 -15.77 23.61
N LYS A 172 24.11 -17.06 23.29
CA LYS A 172 25.23 -18.03 23.25
C LYS A 172 26.14 -17.87 22.03
N LYS A 173 25.59 -17.57 20.86
CA LYS A 173 26.37 -17.41 19.62
C LYS A 173 26.67 -15.93 19.36
N ALA A 174 27.86 -15.49 19.77
CA ALA A 174 28.31 -14.10 19.59
C ALA A 174 28.58 -13.74 18.11
N ASP A 175 28.86 -14.72 17.24
CA ASP A 175 29.66 -14.47 16.03
C ASP A 175 29.07 -15.01 14.70
N GLN A 176 27.82 -15.49 14.67
CA GLN A 176 27.24 -15.91 13.38
C GLN A 176 26.80 -14.72 12.53
N LYS A 177 27.39 -14.64 11.33
CA LYS A 177 27.11 -13.64 10.28
C LYS A 177 25.66 -13.65 9.78
N GLU A 178 24.92 -14.75 9.93
CA GLU A 178 23.55 -14.87 9.41
C GLU A 178 22.65 -15.64 10.38
N ARG A 179 21.53 -15.00 10.75
CA ARG A 179 20.58 -15.52 11.75
C ARG A 179 19.27 -15.90 11.08
N LEU A 180 19.29 -17.00 10.32
CA LEU A 180 18.12 -17.51 9.59
C LEU A 180 16.89 -17.70 10.48
N TYR A 181 17.12 -18.12 11.74
CA TYR A 181 16.06 -18.29 12.73
C TYR A 181 15.27 -16.99 13.02
N LEU A 182 15.90 -15.82 12.87
CA LEU A 182 15.23 -14.52 13.02
C LEU A 182 14.36 -14.19 11.79
N SER A 183 14.74 -14.70 10.62
CA SER A 183 14.05 -14.43 9.35
C SER A 183 12.74 -15.20 9.21
N ILE A 184 12.61 -16.32 9.93
CA ILE A 184 11.42 -17.18 9.91
C ILE A 184 10.28 -16.60 10.76
N GLN A 185 10.57 -15.81 11.80
CA GLN A 185 9.55 -15.32 12.73
C GLN A 185 8.48 -14.43 12.07
N PRO A 186 8.82 -13.41 11.25
CA PRO A 186 7.81 -12.59 10.59
C PRO A 186 6.85 -13.37 9.68
N PRO A 187 7.32 -14.18 8.71
CA PRO A 187 6.41 -14.93 7.84
C PRO A 187 5.62 -15.99 8.62
N ALA A 188 6.23 -16.67 9.60
CA ALA A 188 5.51 -17.64 10.43
C ALA A 188 4.38 -16.99 11.22
N PHE A 189 4.64 -15.84 11.85
CA PHE A 189 3.62 -15.09 12.59
C PHE A 189 2.46 -14.65 11.67
N PHE A 190 2.79 -14.08 10.51
CA PHE A 190 1.81 -13.67 9.51
C PHE A 190 0.95 -14.84 9.02
N VAL A 191 1.57 -15.95 8.61
CA VAL A 191 0.85 -17.13 8.10
C VAL A 191 -0.04 -17.75 9.18
N LEU A 192 0.44 -17.83 10.43
CA LEU A 192 -0.37 -18.35 11.53
C LEU A 192 -1.57 -17.46 11.84
N LEU A 193 -1.38 -16.13 11.89
CA LEU A 193 -2.50 -15.20 12.03
C LEU A 193 -3.51 -15.39 10.90
N PHE A 194 -3.02 -15.60 9.67
CA PHE A 194 -3.88 -15.66 8.50
C PHE A 194 -4.71 -16.96 8.49
N ILE A 195 -4.05 -18.10 8.67
CA ILE A 195 -4.72 -19.40 8.70
C ILE A 195 -5.73 -19.46 9.83
N PHE A 196 -5.34 -19.10 11.05
CA PHE A 196 -6.19 -19.32 12.22
C PHE A 196 -7.31 -18.29 12.38
N TYR A 197 -7.10 -17.03 12.00
CA TYR A 197 -8.11 -15.98 12.19
C TYR A 197 -8.85 -15.58 10.92
N ASN A 198 -8.31 -15.84 9.72
CA ASN A 198 -9.02 -15.60 8.47
C ASN A 198 -9.62 -16.91 7.93
N LEU A 199 -8.77 -17.89 7.60
CA LEU A 199 -9.19 -19.09 6.88
C LEU A 199 -10.07 -20.03 7.72
N LEU A 200 -9.62 -20.44 8.91
CA LEU A 200 -10.32 -21.42 9.75
C LEU A 200 -11.61 -20.86 10.38
N TYR A 201 -11.68 -19.54 10.54
CA TYR A 201 -12.88 -18.86 11.04
C TYR A 201 -13.88 -18.49 9.96
N ALA A 202 -13.62 -18.86 8.69
CA ALA A 202 -14.40 -18.42 7.54
C ALA A 202 -14.65 -16.89 7.55
N GLY A 203 -13.64 -16.12 7.98
CA GLY A 203 -13.72 -14.66 8.13
C GLY A 203 -14.61 -14.14 9.26
N LYS A 204 -15.19 -14.99 10.12
CA LYS A 204 -16.03 -14.56 11.25
C LYS A 204 -15.25 -13.83 12.34
N ALA A 205 -13.99 -14.20 12.55
CA ALA A 205 -13.08 -13.45 13.38
C ALA A 205 -12.55 -12.27 12.56
N GLN A 206 -13.17 -11.10 12.73
CA GLN A 206 -12.71 -9.81 12.16
C GLN A 206 -11.43 -9.30 12.85
N VAL A 207 -10.45 -10.18 13.05
CA VAL A 207 -9.12 -9.79 13.54
C VAL A 207 -8.32 -9.15 12.41
N TRP A 208 -8.60 -9.57 11.17
CA TRP A 208 -7.96 -9.06 9.96
C TRP A 208 -8.57 -7.75 9.49
N ASP A 209 -9.89 -7.68 9.44
CA ASP A 209 -10.63 -6.52 8.93
C ASP A 209 -10.95 -5.54 10.08
N PRO A 210 -10.72 -4.22 9.94
CA PRO A 210 -10.00 -3.52 8.87
C PRO A 210 -8.50 -3.29 9.20
N ILE A 211 -8.18 -3.06 10.47
CA ILE A 211 -6.90 -2.49 10.92
C ILE A 211 -5.69 -3.36 10.53
N LEU A 212 -5.77 -4.66 10.78
CA LEU A 212 -4.60 -5.53 10.65
C LEU A 212 -4.25 -5.71 9.16
N MET A 213 -5.27 -5.83 8.29
CA MET A 213 -5.12 -5.87 6.85
C MET A 213 -4.45 -4.60 6.31
N ASP A 214 -4.87 -3.43 6.78
CA ASP A 214 -4.30 -2.15 6.36
C ASP A 214 -2.86 -1.98 6.82
N ILE A 215 -2.55 -2.38 8.06
CA ILE A 215 -1.17 -2.38 8.58
C ILE A 215 -0.27 -3.29 7.75
N TYR A 216 -0.73 -4.51 7.42
CA TYR A 216 0.04 -5.43 6.57
C TYR A 216 0.13 -4.96 5.12
N GLY A 217 -0.92 -4.33 4.58
CA GLY A 217 -0.90 -3.70 3.26
C GLY A 217 0.11 -2.56 3.19
N ILE A 218 0.12 -1.67 4.18
CA ILE A 218 1.12 -0.59 4.30
C ILE A 218 2.53 -1.17 4.44
N ALA A 219 2.73 -2.17 5.30
CA ALA A 219 4.01 -2.84 5.44
C ALA A 219 4.46 -3.46 4.11
N PHE A 220 3.56 -4.15 3.40
CA PHE A 220 3.83 -4.70 2.08
C PHE A 220 4.27 -3.62 1.10
N ALA A 221 3.52 -2.51 1.02
CA ALA A 221 3.84 -1.40 0.14
C ALA A 221 5.27 -0.89 0.40
N VAL A 222 5.63 -0.62 1.65
CA VAL A 222 6.98 -0.18 2.01
C VAL A 222 8.03 -1.20 1.56
N LEU A 223 7.82 -2.50 1.84
CA LEU A 223 8.77 -3.55 1.50
C LEU A 223 8.93 -3.72 -0.01
N ILE A 224 7.84 -3.74 -0.78
CA ILE A 224 7.90 -3.93 -2.23
C ILE A 224 8.49 -2.71 -2.94
N ILE A 225 8.22 -1.49 -2.45
CA ILE A 225 8.86 -0.27 -2.94
C ILE A 225 10.36 -0.33 -2.69
N LEU A 226 10.80 -0.67 -1.47
CA LEU A 226 12.22 -0.80 -1.16
C LEU A 226 12.90 -1.87 -2.03
N TYR A 227 12.23 -3.00 -2.21
CA TYR A 227 12.73 -4.12 -2.99
C TYR A 227 12.88 -3.76 -4.46
N LEU A 228 11.77 -3.50 -5.16
CA LEU A 228 11.80 -3.25 -6.60
C LEU A 228 12.35 -1.87 -6.93
N GLY A 229 12.07 -0.84 -6.12
CA GLY A 229 12.57 0.52 -6.32
C GLY A 229 14.09 0.61 -6.31
N SER A 230 14.78 -0.33 -5.65
CA SER A 230 16.24 -0.46 -5.72
C SER A 230 16.74 -0.92 -7.09
N MET A 231 15.96 -1.75 -7.80
CA MET A 231 16.29 -2.35 -9.10
C MET A 231 15.96 -1.44 -10.30
N PHE A 232 15.10 -0.44 -10.12
CA PHE A 232 14.85 0.54 -11.18
C PHE A 232 16.05 1.49 -11.36
N THR A 233 16.24 1.93 -12.60
CA THR A 233 17.08 3.09 -12.94
C THR A 233 16.18 4.28 -13.20
N TRP A 234 16.74 5.50 -13.20
CA TRP A 234 15.97 6.70 -13.54
C TRP A 234 15.24 6.58 -14.89
N LYS A 235 15.92 6.06 -15.92
CA LYS A 235 15.34 5.89 -17.26
C LYS A 235 14.19 4.89 -17.24
N THR A 236 14.41 3.74 -16.62
CA THR A 236 13.41 2.68 -16.60
C THR A 236 12.22 3.00 -15.69
N ALA A 237 12.42 3.81 -14.64
CA ALA A 237 11.35 4.34 -13.81
C ALA A 237 10.45 5.36 -14.52
N VAL A 238 11.03 6.23 -15.35
CA VAL A 238 10.24 7.16 -16.19
C VAL A 238 9.40 6.39 -17.19
N ILE A 239 9.98 5.37 -17.86
CA ILE A 239 9.26 4.51 -18.80
C ILE A 239 8.14 3.74 -18.08
N PHE A 240 8.45 3.15 -16.93
CA PHE A 240 7.48 2.49 -16.06
C PHE A 240 6.31 3.42 -15.71
N ALA A 241 6.62 4.66 -15.32
CA ALA A 241 5.61 5.62 -14.94
C ALA A 241 4.65 5.96 -16.07
N VAL A 242 5.18 6.27 -17.26
CA VAL A 242 4.35 6.57 -18.43
C VAL A 242 3.50 5.37 -18.82
N LEU A 243 4.10 4.18 -18.92
CA LEU A 243 3.39 2.97 -19.32
C LEU A 243 2.31 2.59 -18.32
N LEU A 244 2.61 2.60 -17.02
CA LEU A 244 1.66 2.25 -15.99
C LEU A 244 0.50 3.26 -15.95
N THR A 245 0.76 4.57 -16.07
CA THR A 245 -0.30 5.58 -16.12
C THR A 245 -1.21 5.42 -17.33
N VAL A 246 -0.66 5.10 -18.50
CA VAL A 246 -1.48 4.83 -19.69
C VAL A 246 -2.35 3.59 -19.46
N VAL A 247 -1.78 2.51 -18.92
CA VAL A 247 -2.54 1.30 -18.59
C VAL A 247 -3.61 1.57 -17.55
N ASP A 248 -3.32 2.33 -16.50
CA ASP A 248 -4.26 2.70 -15.44
C ASP A 248 -5.43 3.53 -16.00
N ILE A 249 -5.16 4.53 -16.85
CA ILE A 249 -6.19 5.29 -17.57
C ILE A 249 -7.09 4.35 -18.39
N ILE A 250 -6.50 3.40 -19.14
CA ILE A 250 -7.26 2.45 -19.94
C ILE A 250 -8.10 1.52 -19.03
N LEU A 251 -7.53 0.98 -17.96
CA LEU A 251 -8.19 0.00 -17.09
C LEU A 251 -9.27 0.60 -16.19
N VAL A 252 -9.13 1.88 -15.81
CA VAL A 252 -10.07 2.60 -14.94
C VAL A 252 -11.14 3.31 -15.77
N LEU A 253 -10.74 4.15 -16.73
CA LEU A 253 -11.67 4.99 -17.50
C LEU A 253 -12.19 4.29 -18.76
N GLY A 254 -11.36 3.46 -19.41
CA GLY A 254 -11.72 2.77 -20.65
C GLY A 254 -12.53 1.50 -20.40
N THR A 255 -11.94 0.50 -19.75
CA THR A 255 -12.53 -0.84 -19.61
C THR A 255 -13.24 -1.07 -18.28
N ARG A 256 -13.02 -0.24 -17.26
CA ARG A 256 -13.57 -0.35 -15.88
C ARG A 256 -13.24 -1.65 -15.15
N THR A 257 -12.39 -2.49 -15.74
CA THR A 257 -11.99 -3.79 -15.21
C THR A 257 -11.34 -3.67 -13.83
N MET A 258 -10.69 -2.54 -13.54
CA MET A 258 -10.08 -2.31 -12.23
C MET A 258 -11.13 -2.15 -11.11
N ILE A 259 -12.29 -1.55 -11.40
CA ILE A 259 -13.36 -1.33 -10.41
C ILE A 259 -14.02 -2.66 -10.08
N GLU A 260 -14.27 -3.50 -11.08
CA GLU A 260 -14.82 -4.84 -10.88
C GLU A 260 -13.85 -5.76 -10.12
N ALA A 261 -12.55 -5.68 -10.44
CA ALA A 261 -11.51 -6.41 -9.71
C ALA A 261 -11.42 -5.95 -8.25
N ALA A 262 -11.46 -4.64 -7.99
CA ALA A 262 -11.41 -4.08 -6.65
C ALA A 262 -12.58 -4.59 -5.78
N ASN A 263 -13.80 -4.59 -6.30
CA ASN A 263 -15.00 -5.07 -5.58
C ASN A 263 -14.94 -6.56 -5.19
N ARG A 264 -14.17 -7.38 -5.90
CA ARG A 264 -13.93 -8.78 -5.50
C ARG A 264 -12.81 -8.91 -4.50
N PHE A 265 -11.74 -8.13 -4.65
CA PHE A 265 -10.61 -8.17 -3.72
C PHE A 265 -11.02 -7.80 -2.30
N THR A 266 -11.89 -6.81 -2.15
CA THR A 266 -12.50 -6.46 -0.87
C THR A 266 -13.28 -7.61 -0.26
N GLY A 267 -14.08 -8.30 -1.07
CA GLY A 267 -14.83 -9.48 -0.65
C GLY A 267 -13.95 -10.69 -0.26
N THR A 268 -12.68 -10.74 -0.71
CA THR A 268 -11.76 -11.84 -0.38
C THR A 268 -10.91 -11.59 0.86
N GLY A 269 -10.95 -10.38 1.45
CA GLY A 269 -10.06 -10.04 2.56
C GLY A 269 -8.59 -10.17 2.15
N LEU A 270 -8.25 -9.70 0.95
CA LEU A 270 -6.87 -9.60 0.47
C LEU A 270 -6.37 -8.16 0.61
N PRO A 271 -5.12 -7.93 1.09
CA PRO A 271 -4.63 -6.59 1.26
C PRO A 271 -4.10 -6.15 -0.10
N VAL A 272 -5.02 -5.74 -0.98
CA VAL A 272 -4.75 -5.10 -2.28
C VAL A 272 -5.10 -3.61 -2.21
N LEU A 273 -5.97 -3.26 -1.26
CA LEU A 273 -6.40 -1.91 -0.93
C LEU A 273 -6.09 -1.68 0.55
N VAL A 274 -5.73 -0.45 0.87
CA VAL A 274 -5.63 0.05 2.25
C VAL A 274 -6.85 0.93 2.49
N TYR A 275 -7.71 0.53 3.41
CA TYR A 275 -8.87 1.29 3.82
C TYR A 275 -8.51 2.29 4.91
N LEU A 276 -8.97 3.52 4.74
CA LEU A 276 -8.72 4.58 5.71
C LEU A 276 -10.02 5.30 6.00
N PRO A 277 -10.29 5.61 7.28
CA PRO A 277 -11.42 6.46 7.61
C PRO A 277 -11.21 7.83 7.00
N ASN A 278 -12.24 8.34 6.32
CA ASN A 278 -12.19 9.67 5.72
C ASN A 278 -11.91 10.73 6.79
N ILE A 279 -11.03 11.70 6.49
CA ILE A 279 -10.78 12.85 7.36
C ILE A 279 -11.17 14.12 6.62
N PRO A 280 -12.26 14.82 7.03
CA PRO A 280 -13.01 14.66 8.27
C PRO A 280 -13.94 13.44 8.30
N LEU A 281 -14.18 12.91 9.51
CA LEU A 281 -15.00 11.71 9.72
C LEU A 281 -16.45 11.94 9.28
N ILE A 282 -16.93 11.12 8.34
CA ILE A 282 -18.31 11.15 7.85
C ILE A 282 -19.03 9.89 8.35
N PRO A 283 -20.07 9.99 9.18
CA PRO A 283 -20.79 8.82 9.66
C PRO A 283 -21.57 8.15 8.53
N VAL A 284 -21.56 6.82 8.50
CA VAL A 284 -22.32 6.01 7.52
C VAL A 284 -23.65 5.58 8.15
N PRO A 285 -24.75 5.47 7.37
CA PRO A 285 -26.02 4.98 7.91
C PRO A 285 -25.88 3.60 8.58
N PRO A 286 -26.73 3.27 9.57
CA PRO A 286 -26.64 2.03 10.36
C PRO A 286 -26.50 0.76 9.51
N ASP A 287 -27.15 0.74 8.35
CA ASP A 287 -27.18 -0.40 7.43
C ASP A 287 -25.83 -0.70 6.76
N TYR A 288 -24.91 0.27 6.76
CA TYR A 288 -23.59 0.19 6.13
C TYR A 288 -22.44 0.13 7.16
N GLN A 289 -22.75 0.15 8.45
CA GLN A 289 -21.74 0.19 9.51
C GLN A 289 -20.79 -1.01 9.50
N PHE A 290 -21.25 -2.17 9.02
CA PHE A 290 -20.46 -3.39 8.93
C PHE A 290 -19.30 -3.31 7.92
N ARG A 291 -19.31 -2.33 7.00
CA ARG A 291 -18.25 -2.11 6.00
C ARG A 291 -17.43 -0.86 6.27
N SER A 292 -17.44 -0.37 7.51
CA SER A 292 -16.99 0.97 7.84
C SER A 292 -16.18 0.97 9.12
N PHE A 293 -15.08 1.71 9.14
CA PHE A 293 -14.21 1.85 10.28
C PHE A 293 -14.95 2.60 11.40
N PHE A 294 -15.37 1.89 12.45
CA PHE A 294 -16.15 2.44 13.56
C PHE A 294 -17.42 3.22 13.15
N GLY A 295 -18.07 2.85 12.04
CA GLY A 295 -19.27 3.55 11.57
C GLY A 295 -18.99 4.79 10.71
N PHE A 296 -17.77 4.96 10.19
CA PHE A 296 -17.36 6.10 9.35
C PHE A 296 -17.01 5.68 7.92
N HIS A 297 -17.25 6.59 6.97
CA HIS A 297 -17.03 6.33 5.55
C HIS A 297 -15.54 6.10 5.29
N ASP A 298 -15.22 4.96 4.68
CA ASP A 298 -13.85 4.58 4.36
C ASP A 298 -13.58 4.73 2.87
N ASN A 299 -12.38 5.18 2.55
CA ASN A 299 -11.87 5.18 1.18
C ASN A 299 -10.70 4.21 1.06
N GLY A 300 -10.67 3.45 -0.02
CA GLY A 300 -9.60 2.49 -0.31
C GLY A 300 -8.55 3.09 -1.23
N LEU A 301 -7.28 2.99 -0.86
CA LEU A 301 -6.14 3.34 -1.72
C LEU A 301 -5.43 2.08 -2.20
N GLY A 302 -5.14 1.98 -3.50
CA GLY A 302 -4.46 0.84 -4.10
C GLY A 302 -3.02 0.69 -3.62
N LEU A 303 -2.60 -0.54 -3.33
CA LEU A 303 -1.18 -0.84 -3.11
C LEU A 303 -0.30 -0.48 -4.32
N GLY A 304 -0.89 -0.54 -5.53
CA GLY A 304 -0.25 -0.08 -6.76
C GLY A 304 0.09 1.41 -6.73
N ASP A 305 -0.74 2.26 -6.12
CA ASP A 305 -0.52 3.71 -6.05
C ASP A 305 0.61 4.05 -5.08
N PHE A 306 0.67 3.39 -3.92
CA PHE A 306 1.81 3.47 -3.02
C PHE A 306 3.10 3.02 -3.71
N PHE A 307 3.04 1.87 -4.39
CA PHE A 307 4.16 1.32 -5.13
C PHE A 307 4.69 2.31 -6.17
N PHE A 308 3.78 2.85 -6.98
CA PHE A 308 4.07 3.81 -8.03
C PHE A 308 4.75 5.07 -7.48
N ALA A 309 4.13 5.74 -6.50
CA ALA A 309 4.66 6.93 -5.87
C ALA A 309 6.02 6.68 -5.20
N GLY A 310 6.16 5.54 -4.53
CA GLY A 310 7.39 5.15 -3.85
C GLY A 310 8.57 4.94 -4.81
N VAL A 311 8.35 4.23 -5.93
CA VAL A 311 9.39 3.99 -6.94
C VAL A 311 9.88 5.30 -7.53
N ILE A 312 8.97 6.17 -8.00
CA ILE A 312 9.38 7.45 -8.60
C ILE A 312 10.04 8.39 -7.59
N ALA A 313 9.64 8.34 -6.31
CA ALA A 313 10.31 9.08 -5.24
C ALA A 313 11.75 8.60 -5.00
N ILE A 314 11.98 7.29 -4.86
CA ILE A 314 13.34 6.72 -4.71
C ILE A 314 14.21 7.11 -5.90
N GLN A 315 13.66 7.06 -7.11
CA GLN A 315 14.42 7.36 -8.32
C GLN A 315 14.72 8.86 -8.44
N THR A 316 13.83 9.72 -7.95
CA THR A 316 14.08 11.16 -7.81
C THR A 316 15.18 11.44 -6.78
N LEU A 317 15.19 10.71 -5.66
CA LEU A 317 16.27 10.78 -4.65
C LEU A 317 17.62 10.39 -5.25
N LYS A 318 17.67 9.32 -6.05
CA LYS A 318 18.89 8.84 -6.71
C LYS A 318 19.38 9.78 -7.82
N ARG A 319 18.47 10.39 -8.58
CA ARG A 319 18.80 11.23 -9.75
C ARG A 319 19.25 12.63 -9.36
N PHE A 320 18.57 13.23 -8.39
CA PHE A 320 18.78 14.63 -8.01
C PHE A 320 19.41 14.69 -6.62
N ASP A 321 18.62 15.04 -5.62
CA ASP A 321 19.05 15.21 -4.25
C ASP A 321 17.87 14.99 -3.29
N LYS A 322 18.19 14.83 -2.00
CA LYS A 322 17.22 14.56 -0.94
C LYS A 322 16.12 15.63 -0.84
N LYS A 323 16.45 16.91 -1.01
CA LYS A 323 15.45 17.98 -0.93
C LYS A 323 14.47 17.89 -2.09
N THR A 324 14.98 17.71 -3.30
CA THR A 324 14.15 17.54 -4.51
C THR A 324 13.21 16.34 -4.37
N ALA A 325 13.70 15.22 -3.82
CA ALA A 325 12.86 14.04 -3.56
C ALA A 325 11.70 14.36 -2.61
N TYR A 326 11.95 14.94 -1.43
CA TYR A 326 10.87 15.29 -0.50
C TYR A 326 9.89 16.31 -1.07
N ILE A 327 10.38 17.32 -1.80
CA ILE A 327 9.51 18.29 -2.49
C ILE A 327 8.61 17.56 -3.49
N SER A 328 9.14 16.59 -4.24
CA SER A 328 8.33 15.78 -5.16
C SER A 328 7.25 14.98 -4.44
N VAL A 329 7.54 14.42 -3.26
CA VAL A 329 6.53 13.68 -2.47
C VAL A 329 5.43 14.59 -1.97
N VAL A 330 5.77 15.78 -1.48
CA VAL A 330 4.77 16.78 -1.08
C VAL A 330 3.93 17.22 -2.27
N ALA A 331 4.54 17.42 -3.45
CA ALA A 331 3.81 17.76 -4.66
C ALA A 331 2.88 16.64 -5.15
N MET A 332 3.32 15.37 -5.08
CA MET A 332 2.48 14.20 -5.35
C MET A 332 1.28 14.14 -4.41
N MET A 333 1.50 14.29 -3.10
CA MET A 333 0.43 14.32 -2.09
C MET A 333 -0.54 15.48 -2.33
N THR A 334 -0.02 16.68 -2.62
CA THR A 334 -0.85 17.87 -2.89
C THR A 334 -1.70 17.67 -4.14
N SER A 335 -1.10 17.18 -5.22
CA SER A 335 -1.82 16.84 -6.45
C SER A 335 -2.90 15.81 -6.17
N PHE A 336 -2.56 14.72 -5.49
CA PHE A 336 -3.51 13.67 -5.11
C PHE A 336 -4.69 14.23 -4.30
N ALA A 337 -4.43 15.05 -3.28
CA ALA A 337 -5.46 15.70 -2.46
C ALA A 337 -6.36 16.64 -3.29
N VAL A 338 -5.80 17.41 -4.23
CA VAL A 338 -6.56 18.29 -5.11
C VAL A 338 -7.48 17.46 -6.02
N PHE A 339 -6.97 16.39 -6.63
CA PHE A 339 -7.81 15.52 -7.47
C PHE A 339 -8.94 14.85 -6.66
N LEU A 340 -8.68 14.44 -5.41
CA LEU A 340 -9.72 13.91 -4.53
C LEU A 340 -10.79 14.96 -4.19
N ALA A 341 -10.36 16.17 -3.83
CA ALA A 341 -11.26 17.25 -3.46
C ALA A 341 -12.21 17.63 -4.61
N PHE A 342 -11.73 17.59 -5.85
CA PHE A 342 -12.50 17.94 -7.05
C PHE A 342 -12.96 16.72 -7.86
N MET A 343 -12.94 15.52 -7.26
CA MET A 343 -13.23 14.29 -7.99
C MET A 343 -14.64 14.30 -8.58
N ARG A 344 -15.62 14.83 -7.84
CA ARG A 344 -17.02 14.90 -8.27
C ARG A 344 -17.17 15.81 -9.49
N GLU A 345 -16.55 16.98 -9.47
CA GLU A 345 -16.59 17.95 -10.57
C GLU A 345 -15.86 17.39 -11.80
N LEU A 346 -14.71 16.74 -11.60
CA LEU A 346 -13.95 16.09 -12.68
C LEU A 346 -14.76 14.97 -13.33
N VAL A 347 -15.42 14.13 -12.53
CA VAL A 347 -16.29 13.06 -13.03
C VAL A 347 -17.45 13.65 -13.83
N ASN A 348 -18.15 14.65 -13.30
CA ASN A 348 -19.26 15.31 -14.00
C ASN A 348 -18.81 15.96 -15.32
N LEU A 349 -17.60 16.50 -15.38
CA LEU A 349 -17.02 17.08 -16.59
C LEU A 349 -16.67 16.02 -17.63
N LEU A 350 -16.17 14.87 -17.19
CA LEU A 350 -15.72 13.78 -18.06
C LEU A 350 -16.85 12.84 -18.50
N GLU A 351 -17.92 12.71 -17.71
CA GLU A 351 -19.08 11.87 -18.02
C GLU A 351 -19.65 12.07 -19.44
N PRO A 352 -19.87 13.31 -19.96
CA PRO A 352 -20.35 13.50 -21.32
C PRO A 352 -19.32 13.12 -22.40
N LEU A 353 -18.02 13.13 -22.09
CA LEU A 353 -16.95 12.74 -23.02
C LEU A 353 -16.75 11.22 -23.08
N ILE A 354 -16.91 10.55 -21.94
CA ILE A 354 -16.69 9.11 -21.78
C ILE A 354 -18.01 8.33 -21.98
N GLY A 355 -19.15 9.05 -21.99
CA GLY A 355 -20.48 8.53 -22.30
C GLY A 355 -21.03 7.52 -21.29
N THR A 356 -20.43 7.47 -20.10
CA THR A 356 -20.54 6.30 -19.23
C THR A 356 -20.21 6.72 -17.78
N GLY A 357 -21.06 6.37 -16.79
CA GLY A 357 -20.92 6.85 -15.41
C GLY A 357 -19.62 6.41 -14.75
N ILE A 358 -18.73 7.35 -14.43
CA ILE A 358 -17.37 7.09 -13.94
C ILE A 358 -17.42 6.80 -12.44
N ALA A 359 -17.00 5.60 -12.03
CA ALA A 359 -17.01 5.17 -10.63
C ALA A 359 -15.64 5.27 -9.92
N GLY A 360 -14.60 5.74 -10.61
CA GLY A 360 -13.26 5.92 -10.04
C GLY A 360 -12.33 6.70 -10.97
N PHE A 361 -11.19 7.18 -10.44
CA PHE A 361 -10.20 7.95 -11.20
C PHE A 361 -8.81 7.30 -11.11
N PRO A 362 -7.99 7.32 -12.18
CA PRO A 362 -6.67 6.68 -12.17
C PRO A 362 -5.74 7.32 -11.12
N GLY A 363 -5.37 6.56 -10.09
CA GLY A 363 -4.54 7.05 -8.99
C GLY A 363 -3.13 7.44 -9.45
N THR A 364 -2.59 6.70 -10.42
CA THR A 364 -1.27 7.01 -11.00
C THR A 364 -1.25 8.36 -11.72
N LEU A 365 -2.36 8.75 -12.36
CA LEU A 365 -2.49 10.05 -13.03
C LEU A 365 -2.46 11.19 -12.01
N MET A 366 -3.17 11.03 -10.89
CA MET A 366 -3.20 12.01 -9.82
C MET A 366 -1.80 12.23 -9.22
N ILE A 367 -1.03 11.15 -9.06
CA ILE A 367 0.33 11.16 -8.52
C ILE A 367 1.32 11.78 -9.53
N ILE A 368 1.30 11.33 -10.79
CA ILE A 368 2.29 11.74 -11.79
C ILE A 368 2.21 13.24 -12.10
N CYS A 369 1.01 13.84 -12.05
CA CYS A 369 0.82 15.28 -12.22
C CYS A 369 1.64 16.10 -11.21
N GLY A 370 1.62 15.71 -9.93
CA GLY A 370 2.40 16.39 -8.88
C GLY A 370 3.91 16.18 -9.05
N TRP A 371 4.32 14.95 -9.35
CA TRP A 371 5.73 14.60 -9.53
C TRP A 371 6.35 15.29 -10.76
N LEU A 372 5.65 15.32 -11.89
CA LEU A 372 6.13 15.84 -13.16
C LEU A 372 6.46 17.33 -13.07
N VAL A 373 5.65 18.12 -12.36
CA VAL A 373 5.90 19.56 -12.16
C VAL A 373 7.26 19.79 -11.50
N VAL A 374 7.56 19.06 -10.43
CA VAL A 374 8.83 19.22 -9.68
C VAL A 374 10.03 18.78 -10.54
N VAL A 375 9.91 17.64 -11.22
CA VAL A 375 10.99 17.11 -12.06
C VAL A 375 11.24 18.01 -13.27
N ALA A 376 10.20 18.49 -13.95
CA ALA A 376 10.34 19.38 -15.09
C ALA A 376 11.02 20.70 -14.70
N LEU A 377 10.62 21.31 -13.58
CA LEU A 377 11.24 22.53 -13.05
C LEU A 377 12.72 22.31 -12.70
N LYS A 378 13.05 21.18 -12.06
CA LYS A 378 14.42 20.83 -11.70
C LYS A 378 15.29 20.63 -12.95
N LEU A 379 14.80 19.87 -13.94
CA LEU A 379 15.51 19.65 -15.20
C LEU A 379 15.73 20.95 -15.98
N PHE A 380 14.75 21.85 -15.98
CA PHE A 380 14.88 23.16 -16.61
C PHE A 380 15.95 24.02 -15.93
N TYR A 381 15.96 24.04 -14.60
CA TYR A 381 16.95 24.77 -13.81
C TYR A 381 18.39 24.27 -14.05
N GLU A 382 18.59 22.95 -14.07
CA GLU A 382 19.90 22.35 -14.36
C GLU A 382 20.39 22.70 -15.76
N ARG A 383 19.50 22.66 -16.77
CA ARG A 383 19.83 23.02 -18.15
C ARG A 383 20.26 24.49 -18.27
N ARG A 384 19.56 25.39 -17.59
CA ARG A 384 19.89 26.83 -17.57
C ARG A 384 21.24 27.10 -16.92
N ASN A 385 21.53 26.46 -15.78
CA ASN A 385 22.80 26.62 -15.09
C ASN A 385 23.99 26.09 -15.90
N LYS A 386 23.80 24.99 -16.65
CA LYS A 386 24.83 24.48 -17.56
C LYS A 386 25.14 25.47 -18.68
N ASN A 387 24.11 26.07 -19.29
CA ASN A 387 24.29 27.07 -20.35
C ASN A 387 24.99 28.34 -19.86
N ASN A 388 24.65 28.82 -18.66
CA ASN A 388 25.29 30.01 -18.06
C ASN A 388 26.77 29.79 -17.70
N LYS A 389 27.19 28.55 -17.43
CA LYS A 389 28.61 28.23 -17.23
C LYS A 389 29.39 28.24 -18.54
N ILE A 390 28.78 27.75 -19.62
CA ILE A 390 29.41 27.72 -20.95
C ILE A 390 29.57 29.14 -21.51
N SER A 391 28.64 30.06 -21.24
CA SER A 391 28.75 31.47 -21.70
C SER A 391 29.71 32.34 -20.88
N ARG A 392 30.33 31.80 -19.82
CA ARG A 392 31.30 32.50 -18.95
C ARG A 392 32.74 31.97 -19.09
N VAL A 393 32.93 30.91 -19.86
CA VAL A 393 34.23 30.40 -20.31
C VAL A 393 34.44 30.89 -21.73
#